data_AF-A0A844ZDY0-F1
#
_entry.id   AF-A0A844ZDY0-F1
#
_cell.length_a   1.000
_cell.length_b   1.000
_cell.length_c   1.000
_cell.angle_alpha   90.00
_cell.angle_beta   90.00
_cell.angle_gamma   90.00
#
_symmetry.space_group_name_H-M   'P 1'
#
loop_
_entity.id
_entity.type
_entity.pdbx_description
1 polymer ?
#
loop_
_entity_poly.entity_id
_entity_poly.type
_entity_poly.pdbx_seq_one_letter_code
_entity_poly.pdbx_strand_id
1 'polypeptide(L)'
;MSTQPIYAGHALRRLRRKANLTQAAMASRLDISASYLNLLERNQRPLSARVMMQLVGGFDFDPKQLSADETVGGIDGLSRRLADERFTDLSLDREDIDELLAVAPQFASAFARLYDTASMRDTSITDPLTACRKEIERWQNYFGNIDEAAERLADELRLSRADVGAAIAERLRERHQLSVRILPDEVMLGKRRRLDLHARQVQLSEMHSVYSRNFSLAAQLAELELRQLLAEARSGFDADDTSAADLFARYLVSYAAAAILMPYSRFLRACRQTNYDLAILPRRFSVNFEQLSHRLTTLQRVGDRGLPFFLIRVDRAGQISKQLLGASGAAMFESGQLCPLWRVFDSFAGIAGMHRHLVTFADTKQGSWFSVAQSVERAEGSGIGQFAILLGIKSDYADELAQSRGFMLAPESAEPIGPGCRYCFRRNCAQRAFPPQGSTIEWSEGRRTSI
;
A
#
# COMPACT_ATOMS: atom_id res chain seq x y z
N MET A 1 49.38 -15.68 -1.53
CA MET A 1 47.99 -15.28 -1.79
C MET A 1 48.02 -14.37 -3.01
N SER A 2 47.52 -14.82 -4.15
CA SER A 2 47.46 -14.01 -5.37
C SER A 2 46.45 -12.88 -5.18
N THR A 3 46.94 -11.65 -5.07
CA THR A 3 46.10 -10.45 -5.12
C THR A 3 45.40 -10.39 -6.48
N GLN A 4 44.08 -10.58 -6.50
CA GLN A 4 43.28 -10.43 -7.71
C GLN A 4 43.45 -9.02 -8.29
N PRO A 5 43.54 -8.88 -9.63
CA PRO A 5 43.65 -7.58 -10.28
C PRO A 5 42.37 -6.76 -10.05
N ILE A 6 42.51 -5.54 -9.53
CA ILE A 6 41.39 -4.64 -9.24
C ILE A 6 41.13 -3.75 -10.45
N TYR A 7 39.96 -3.87 -11.07
CA TYR A 7 39.51 -2.98 -12.15
C TYR A 7 38.55 -1.94 -11.59
N ALA A 8 38.85 -0.65 -11.82
CA ALA A 8 38.19 0.48 -11.16
C ALA A 8 37.85 1.64 -12.11
N GLY A 9 37.73 1.37 -13.41
CA GLY A 9 37.62 2.38 -14.45
C GLY A 9 36.39 3.29 -14.33
N HIS A 10 35.24 2.73 -13.93
CA HIS A 10 34.03 3.52 -13.72
C HIS A 10 34.14 4.44 -12.49
N ALA A 11 34.71 3.95 -11.39
CA ALA A 11 34.96 4.74 -10.19
C ALA A 11 35.90 5.93 -10.49
N LEU A 12 36.94 5.70 -11.30
CA LEU A 12 37.85 6.73 -11.80
C LEU A 12 37.13 7.79 -12.65
N ARG A 13 36.29 7.39 -13.61
CA ARG A 13 35.50 8.32 -14.43
C ARG A 13 34.55 9.16 -13.57
N ARG A 14 33.89 8.55 -12.59
CA ARG A 14 32.95 9.23 -11.68
C ARG A 14 33.68 10.25 -10.82
N LEU A 15 34.83 9.87 -10.25
CA LEU A 15 35.68 10.74 -9.44
C LEU A 15 36.18 11.93 -10.28
N ARG A 16 36.61 11.67 -11.52
CA ARG A 16 37.05 12.71 -12.46
C ARG A 16 35.96 13.73 -12.76
N ARG A 17 34.75 13.26 -13.07
CA ARG A 17 33.59 14.12 -13.35
C ARG A 17 33.17 14.90 -12.12
N LYS A 18 33.13 14.27 -10.95
CA LYS A 18 32.82 14.96 -9.67
C LYS A 18 33.82 16.06 -9.35
N ALA A 19 35.10 15.86 -9.72
CA ALA A 19 36.15 16.86 -9.58
C ALA A 19 36.21 17.88 -10.74
N ASN A 20 35.31 17.80 -11.73
CA ASN A 20 35.30 18.63 -12.95
C ASN A 20 36.65 18.67 -13.71
N LEU A 21 37.35 17.53 -13.78
CA LEU A 21 38.65 17.44 -14.45
C LEU A 21 38.57 16.80 -15.85
N THR A 22 39.44 17.26 -16.74
CA THR A 22 39.75 16.54 -17.98
C THR A 22 40.61 15.31 -17.68
N GLN A 23 40.65 14.33 -18.60
CA GLN A 23 41.53 13.16 -18.42
C GLN A 23 42.99 13.57 -18.29
N ALA A 24 43.45 14.55 -19.08
CA ALA A 24 44.81 15.08 -18.98
C ALA A 24 45.08 15.71 -17.60
N ALA A 25 44.17 16.53 -17.09
CA ALA A 25 44.33 17.19 -15.78
C ALA A 25 44.34 16.20 -14.61
N MET A 26 43.48 15.17 -14.65
CA MET A 26 43.50 14.11 -13.63
C MET A 26 44.74 13.23 -13.73
N ALA A 27 45.19 12.90 -14.95
CA ALA A 27 46.40 12.12 -15.16
C ALA A 27 47.64 12.84 -14.62
N SER A 28 47.76 14.15 -14.87
CA SER A 28 48.83 14.98 -14.30
C SER A 28 48.80 15.02 -12.78
N ARG A 29 47.61 15.09 -12.15
CA ARG A 29 47.48 15.04 -10.67
C ARG A 29 47.83 13.68 -10.08
N LEU A 30 47.63 12.60 -10.84
CA LEU A 30 47.98 11.24 -10.44
C LEU A 30 49.39 10.85 -10.86
N ASP A 31 50.18 11.76 -11.44
CA ASP A 31 51.54 11.48 -11.92
C ASP A 31 51.59 10.26 -12.88
N ILE A 32 50.61 10.18 -13.79
CA ILE A 32 50.52 9.15 -14.83
C ILE A 32 50.24 9.78 -16.20
N SER A 33 50.48 9.03 -17.27
CA SER A 33 50.15 9.50 -18.61
C SER A 33 48.63 9.50 -18.85
N ALA A 34 48.14 10.46 -19.65
CA ALA A 34 46.73 10.52 -20.03
C ALA A 34 46.28 9.26 -20.78
N SER A 35 47.16 8.66 -21.58
CA SER A 35 46.92 7.37 -22.23
C SER A 35 46.76 6.25 -21.21
N TYR A 36 47.58 6.22 -20.15
CA TYR A 36 47.46 5.20 -19.11
C TYR A 36 46.18 5.38 -18.28
N LEU A 37 45.81 6.61 -17.93
CA LEU A 37 44.52 6.89 -17.29
C LEU A 37 43.33 6.44 -18.18
N ASN A 38 43.41 6.64 -19.50
CA ASN A 38 42.36 6.17 -20.42
C ASN A 38 42.24 4.63 -20.42
N LEU A 39 43.36 3.89 -20.37
CA LEU A 39 43.35 2.43 -20.26
C LEU A 39 42.75 1.97 -18.92
N LEU A 40 43.07 2.65 -17.82
CA LEU A 40 42.48 2.39 -16.50
C LEU A 40 40.97 2.69 -16.49
N GLU A 41 40.56 3.84 -17.03
CA GLU A 41 39.15 4.24 -17.14
C GLU A 41 38.34 3.29 -18.03
N ARG A 42 38.97 2.58 -18.98
CA ARG A 42 38.35 1.55 -19.85
C ARG A 42 38.51 0.13 -19.33
N ASN A 43 39.02 -0.06 -18.10
CA ASN A 43 39.30 -1.39 -17.53
C ASN A 43 40.27 -2.27 -18.36
N GLN A 44 41.05 -1.68 -19.27
CA GLN A 44 42.04 -2.42 -20.09
C GLN A 44 43.34 -2.68 -19.31
N ARG A 45 43.53 -1.99 -18.19
CA ARG A 45 44.64 -2.19 -17.25
C ARG A 45 44.04 -2.25 -15.83
N PRO A 46 44.48 -3.19 -14.98
CA PRO A 46 44.12 -3.17 -13.58
C PRO A 46 44.80 -2.01 -12.85
N LEU A 47 44.13 -1.51 -11.81
CA LEU A 47 44.61 -0.42 -10.99
C LEU A 47 45.76 -0.90 -10.12
N SER A 48 46.93 -0.26 -10.25
CA SER A 48 48.09 -0.58 -9.43
C SER A 48 47.95 0.00 -8.02
N ALA A 49 48.61 -0.63 -7.04
CA ALA A 49 48.63 -0.15 -5.66
C ALA A 49 49.16 1.30 -5.54
N ARG A 50 50.14 1.68 -6.38
CA ARG A 50 50.66 3.06 -6.44
C ARG A 50 49.56 4.07 -6.82
N VAL A 51 48.80 3.79 -7.89
CA VAL A 51 47.73 4.68 -8.34
C VAL A 51 46.58 4.71 -7.33
N MET A 52 46.28 3.59 -6.66
CA MET A 52 45.31 3.55 -5.57
C MET A 52 45.66 4.52 -4.45
N MET A 53 46.92 4.51 -3.99
CA MET A 53 47.38 5.42 -2.92
C MET A 53 47.33 6.89 -3.36
N GLN A 54 47.60 7.18 -4.64
CA GLN A 54 47.48 8.54 -5.19
C GLN A 54 46.01 9.00 -5.28
N LEU A 55 45.07 8.11 -5.53
CA LEU A 55 43.64 8.42 -5.52
C LEU A 55 43.13 8.72 -4.11
N VAL A 56 43.53 7.92 -3.12
CA VAL A 56 43.18 8.15 -1.71
C VAL A 56 43.72 9.51 -1.26
N GLY A 57 44.99 9.80 -1.52
CA GLY A 57 45.62 11.06 -1.07
C GLY A 57 45.22 12.31 -1.86
N GLY A 58 44.97 12.18 -3.17
CA GLY A 58 44.70 13.32 -4.05
C GLY A 58 43.22 13.66 -4.23
N PHE A 59 42.32 12.73 -3.93
CA PHE A 59 40.89 12.84 -4.24
C PHE A 59 39.96 12.33 -3.13
N ASP A 60 40.49 12.03 -1.94
CA ASP A 60 39.73 11.48 -0.80
C ASP A 60 38.88 10.26 -1.19
N PHE A 61 39.47 9.39 -2.00
CA PHE A 61 38.81 8.20 -2.55
C PHE A 61 38.80 7.08 -1.52
N ASP A 62 37.61 6.60 -1.12
CA ASP A 62 37.47 5.43 -0.24
C ASP A 62 37.48 4.12 -1.06
N PRO A 63 38.49 3.24 -0.92
CA PRO A 63 38.57 1.96 -1.63
C PRO A 63 37.39 1.03 -1.35
N LYS A 64 36.69 1.18 -0.21
CA LYS A 64 35.49 0.38 0.11
C LYS A 64 34.33 0.65 -0.84
N GLN A 65 34.33 1.77 -1.56
CA GLN A 65 33.32 2.06 -2.59
C GLN A 65 33.42 1.17 -3.83
N LEU A 66 34.57 0.51 -4.06
CA LEU A 66 34.74 -0.43 -5.16
C LEU A 66 33.95 -1.74 -4.94
N SER A 67 33.64 -2.06 -3.69
CA SER A 67 32.84 -3.24 -3.31
C SER A 67 31.33 -2.96 -3.33
N ALA A 68 30.90 -1.71 -3.49
CA ALA A 68 29.49 -1.30 -3.41
C ALA A 68 28.67 -1.57 -4.70
N ASP A 69 29.29 -2.09 -5.77
CA ASP A 69 28.61 -2.48 -7.02
C ASP A 69 27.81 -3.81 -6.90
N GLU A 70 27.73 -4.42 -5.71
CA GLU A 70 26.89 -5.61 -5.44
C GLU A 70 25.38 -5.36 -5.44
N THR A 71 24.90 -4.11 -5.56
CA THR A 71 23.47 -3.77 -5.42
C THR A 71 22.52 -4.39 -6.44
N VAL A 72 23.03 -5.03 -7.50
CA VAL A 72 22.23 -5.68 -8.57
C VAL A 72 22.41 -7.20 -8.62
N GLY A 73 23.30 -7.76 -7.78
CA GLY A 73 23.72 -9.16 -7.84
C GLY A 73 24.77 -9.47 -8.92
N GLY A 74 25.45 -8.44 -9.45
CA GLY A 74 26.53 -8.59 -10.44
C GLY A 74 26.09 -9.24 -11.76
N ILE A 75 27.03 -9.93 -12.41
CA ILE A 75 26.82 -10.65 -13.68
C ILE A 75 25.69 -11.67 -13.55
N ASP A 76 25.67 -12.46 -12.47
CA ASP A 76 24.65 -13.49 -12.25
C ASP A 76 23.27 -12.88 -12.00
N GLY A 77 23.21 -11.74 -11.33
CA GLY A 77 21.97 -10.99 -11.14
C GLY A 77 21.39 -10.47 -12.45
N LEU A 78 22.21 -9.93 -13.34
CA LEU A 78 21.75 -9.42 -14.62
C LEU A 78 21.44 -10.55 -15.62
N SER A 79 22.28 -11.59 -15.65
CA SER A 79 22.08 -12.79 -16.46
C SER A 79 20.75 -13.49 -16.15
N ARG A 80 20.36 -13.57 -14.87
CA ARG A 80 19.05 -14.11 -14.49
C ARG A 80 17.88 -13.29 -15.04
N ARG A 81 18.00 -11.96 -15.12
CA ARG A 81 16.96 -11.07 -15.65
C ARG A 81 16.88 -11.09 -17.17
N LEU A 82 18.03 -11.25 -17.82
CA LEU A 82 18.12 -11.34 -19.27
C LEU A 82 17.77 -12.73 -19.82
N ALA A 83 17.71 -13.75 -18.96
CA ALA A 83 17.20 -15.08 -19.30
C ALA A 83 15.66 -15.16 -19.40
N ASP A 84 14.96 -14.02 -19.30
CA ASP A 84 13.51 -13.91 -19.53
C ASP A 84 13.14 -14.23 -20.98
N GLU A 85 12.00 -14.89 -21.19
CA GLU A 85 11.48 -15.24 -22.52
C GLU A 85 11.37 -14.03 -23.46
N ARG A 86 11.12 -12.83 -22.91
CA ARG A 86 11.03 -11.57 -23.65
C ARG A 86 12.32 -11.11 -24.34
N PHE A 87 13.46 -11.70 -23.98
CA PHE A 87 14.78 -11.34 -24.53
C PHE A 87 15.44 -12.49 -25.30
N THR A 88 14.70 -13.56 -25.56
CA THR A 88 15.24 -14.76 -26.24
C THR A 88 15.74 -14.49 -27.65
N ASP A 89 15.29 -13.41 -28.29
CA ASP A 89 15.72 -12.95 -29.61
C ASP A 89 17.07 -12.22 -29.61
N LEU A 90 17.52 -11.70 -28.46
CA LEU A 90 18.71 -10.85 -28.37
C LEU A 90 20.03 -11.63 -28.24
N SER A 91 19.98 -12.94 -27.97
CA SER A 91 21.15 -13.83 -27.89
C SER A 91 22.32 -13.31 -27.03
N LEU A 92 22.00 -12.70 -25.88
CA LEU A 92 23.00 -12.09 -24.98
C LEU A 92 23.73 -13.16 -24.16
N ASP A 93 25.05 -13.18 -24.24
CA ASP A 93 25.88 -14.10 -23.47
C ASP A 93 26.46 -13.46 -22.19
N ARG A 94 27.23 -14.24 -21.42
CA ARG A 94 27.83 -13.76 -20.18
C ARG A 94 28.93 -12.73 -20.40
N GLU A 95 29.60 -12.74 -21.55
CA GLU A 95 30.64 -11.77 -21.89
C GLU A 95 30.00 -10.41 -22.21
N ASP A 96 28.88 -10.40 -22.94
CA ASP A 96 28.09 -9.19 -23.20
C ASP A 96 27.61 -8.51 -21.91
N ILE A 97 27.20 -9.31 -20.93
CA ILE A 97 26.71 -8.84 -19.63
C ILE A 97 27.85 -8.23 -18.80
N ASP A 98 29.02 -8.87 -18.80
CA ASP A 98 30.19 -8.35 -18.11
C ASP A 98 30.66 -7.04 -18.75
N GLU A 99 30.65 -6.96 -20.09
CA GLU A 99 30.95 -5.72 -20.81
C GLU A 99 29.95 -4.61 -20.49
N LEU A 100 28.64 -4.90 -20.44
CA LEU A 100 27.62 -3.94 -20.07
C LEU A 100 27.81 -3.39 -18.65
N LEU A 101 28.15 -4.26 -17.69
CA LEU A 101 28.43 -3.87 -16.31
C LEU A 101 29.71 -3.04 -16.22
N ALA A 102 30.73 -3.34 -17.02
CA ALA A 102 31.97 -2.58 -17.08
C ALA A 102 31.78 -1.18 -17.72
N VAL A 103 30.94 -1.08 -18.76
CA VAL A 103 30.76 0.14 -19.55
C VAL A 103 29.69 1.08 -18.96
N ALA A 104 28.56 0.52 -18.49
CA ALA A 104 27.38 1.27 -18.07
C ALA A 104 26.69 0.69 -16.82
N PRO A 105 27.37 0.62 -15.65
CA PRO A 105 26.82 -0.02 -14.44
C PRO A 105 25.58 0.69 -13.89
N GLN A 106 25.45 2.01 -14.07
CA GLN A 106 24.24 2.74 -13.68
C GLN A 106 23.03 2.38 -14.54
N PHE A 107 23.26 2.11 -15.83
CA PHE A 107 22.20 1.62 -16.72
C PHE A 107 21.80 0.20 -16.33
N ALA A 108 22.76 -0.69 -16.07
CA ALA A 108 22.46 -2.04 -15.59
C ALA A 108 21.68 -2.04 -14.26
N SER A 109 22.02 -1.13 -13.33
CA SER A 109 21.27 -0.94 -12.08
C SER A 109 19.87 -0.36 -12.30
N ALA A 110 19.73 0.64 -13.17
CA ALA A 110 18.44 1.21 -13.53
C ALA A 110 17.55 0.19 -14.25
N PHE A 111 18.11 -0.59 -15.17
CA PHE A 111 17.45 -1.69 -15.87
C PHE A 111 16.99 -2.76 -14.88
N ALA A 112 17.86 -3.22 -13.98
CA ALA A 112 17.48 -4.22 -12.99
C ALA A 112 16.33 -3.74 -12.10
N ARG A 113 16.37 -2.48 -11.63
CA ARG A 113 15.25 -1.89 -10.88
C ARG A 113 13.99 -1.82 -11.73
N LEU A 114 14.09 -1.34 -12.97
CA LEU A 114 12.97 -1.26 -13.89
C LEU A 114 12.36 -2.64 -14.14
N TYR A 115 13.18 -3.63 -14.49
CA TYR A 115 12.78 -4.99 -14.78
C TYR A 115 12.10 -5.65 -13.57
N ASP A 116 12.67 -5.51 -12.37
CA ASP A 116 12.07 -6.03 -11.13
C ASP A 116 10.71 -5.37 -10.84
N THR A 117 10.60 -4.06 -11.07
CA THR A 117 9.32 -3.34 -10.94
C THR A 117 8.34 -3.59 -12.09
N ALA A 118 8.82 -4.01 -13.26
CA ALA A 118 8.03 -4.28 -14.46
C ALA A 118 7.54 -5.74 -14.49
N SER A 119 8.28 -6.68 -13.93
CA SER A 119 7.79 -8.06 -13.69
C SER A 119 6.66 -8.08 -12.65
N MET A 120 6.56 -7.03 -11.81
CA MET A 120 5.40 -6.75 -10.94
C MET A 120 4.24 -6.04 -11.67
N ARG A 121 4.45 -5.60 -12.91
CA ARG A 121 3.45 -4.94 -13.75
C ARG A 121 3.15 -5.84 -14.95
N ASP A 122 2.32 -6.84 -14.71
CA ASP A 122 1.60 -7.46 -15.82
C ASP A 122 0.85 -6.36 -16.61
N THR A 123 0.75 -6.58 -17.91
CA THR A 123 0.54 -5.59 -18.98
C THR A 123 -0.76 -4.75 -18.88
N SER A 124 -0.55 -3.43 -18.75
CA SER A 124 -1.29 -2.30 -19.35
C SER A 124 -2.75 -2.47 -19.81
N ILE A 125 -3.66 -2.68 -18.87
CA ILE A 125 -4.77 -1.74 -18.68
C ILE A 125 -4.47 -1.07 -17.35
N THR A 126 -4.42 0.26 -17.27
CA THR A 126 -4.40 0.92 -15.96
C THR A 126 -5.71 0.54 -15.29
N ASP A 127 -5.69 -0.52 -14.47
CA ASP A 127 -6.86 -0.96 -13.73
C ASP A 127 -7.43 0.26 -12.99
N PRO A 128 -8.67 0.69 -13.31
CA PRO A 128 -9.25 1.88 -12.73
C PRO A 128 -9.28 1.84 -11.19
N LEU A 129 -9.34 0.65 -10.59
CA LEU A 129 -9.27 0.47 -9.15
C LEU A 129 -7.87 0.80 -8.62
N THR A 130 -6.82 0.38 -9.33
CA THR A 130 -5.43 0.69 -8.99
C THR A 130 -5.10 2.17 -9.18
N ALA A 131 -5.58 2.83 -10.25
CA ALA A 131 -5.45 4.27 -10.42
C ALA A 131 -6.16 5.05 -9.30
N CYS A 132 -7.42 4.68 -9.01
CA CYS A 132 -8.19 5.25 -7.90
C CYS A 132 -7.46 5.11 -6.56
N ARG A 133 -6.95 3.91 -6.24
CA ARG A 133 -6.18 3.66 -5.01
C ARG A 133 -4.94 4.54 -4.91
N LYS A 134 -4.15 4.67 -5.99
CA LYS A 134 -2.95 5.52 -6.00
C LYS A 134 -3.27 6.97 -5.69
N GLU A 135 -4.37 7.50 -6.24
CA GLU A 135 -4.78 8.87 -5.93
C GLU A 135 -5.23 9.00 -4.47
N ILE A 136 -5.96 8.03 -3.90
CA ILE A 136 -6.29 8.02 -2.47
C ILE A 136 -5.02 8.04 -1.60
N GLU A 137 -4.03 7.22 -1.95
CA GLU A 137 -2.76 7.09 -1.23
C GLU A 137 -1.86 8.33 -1.38
N ARG A 138 -1.91 9.02 -2.53
CA ARG A 138 -1.21 10.30 -2.76
C ARG A 138 -1.59 11.34 -1.70
N TRP A 139 -2.86 11.36 -1.28
CA TRP A 139 -3.37 12.24 -0.24
C TRP A 139 -3.27 11.63 1.18
N GLN A 140 -2.54 10.52 1.34
CA GLN A 140 -2.46 9.75 2.59
C GLN A 140 -3.85 9.43 3.18
N ASN A 141 -4.84 9.30 2.30
CA ASN A 141 -6.24 9.11 2.63
C ASN A 141 -6.87 10.17 3.55
N TYR A 142 -6.48 11.45 3.40
CA TYR A 142 -7.08 12.56 4.16
C TYR A 142 -7.38 13.77 3.27
N PHE A 143 -8.64 14.23 3.31
CA PHE A 143 -9.16 15.33 2.50
C PHE A 143 -9.68 16.45 3.42
N GLY A 144 -8.77 17.31 3.87
CA GLY A 144 -9.03 18.30 4.93
C GLY A 144 -10.27 19.17 4.71
N ASN A 145 -10.43 19.76 3.52
CA ASN A 145 -11.58 20.62 3.22
C ASN A 145 -12.92 19.87 3.34
N ILE A 146 -12.97 18.61 2.90
CA ILE A 146 -14.16 17.77 3.01
C ILE A 146 -14.43 17.41 4.47
N ASP A 147 -13.38 17.06 5.22
CA ASP A 147 -13.48 16.66 6.63
C ASP A 147 -13.99 17.81 7.51
N GLU A 148 -13.44 19.02 7.33
CA GLU A 148 -13.88 20.21 8.04
C GLU A 148 -15.33 20.61 7.69
N ALA A 149 -15.70 20.50 6.41
CA ALA A 149 -17.07 20.79 5.99
C ALA A 149 -18.07 19.76 6.52
N ALA A 150 -17.69 18.48 6.54
CA ALA A 150 -18.47 17.40 7.12
C ALA A 150 -18.65 17.56 8.63
N GLU A 151 -17.59 17.99 9.35
CA GLU A 151 -17.64 18.28 10.78
C GLU A 151 -18.59 19.44 11.09
N ARG A 152 -18.51 20.56 10.34
CA ARG A 152 -19.49 21.66 10.46
C ARG A 152 -20.92 21.20 10.21
N LEU A 153 -21.14 20.40 9.17
CA LEU A 153 -22.48 19.89 8.85
C LEU A 153 -23.04 18.99 9.97
N ALA A 154 -22.20 18.15 10.57
CA ALA A 154 -22.60 17.32 11.69
C ALA A 154 -22.97 18.14 12.95
N ASP A 155 -22.28 19.26 13.18
CA ASP A 155 -22.58 20.20 14.27
C ASP A 155 -23.89 20.96 14.01
N GLU A 156 -24.13 21.44 12.79
CA GLU A 156 -25.41 22.06 12.38
C GLU A 156 -26.60 21.12 12.60
N LEU A 157 -26.43 19.84 12.26
CA LEU A 157 -27.41 18.77 12.44
C LEU A 157 -27.56 18.31 13.90
N ARG A 158 -26.67 18.74 14.80
CA ARG A 158 -26.63 18.34 16.21
C ARG A 158 -26.59 16.81 16.41
N LEU A 159 -25.82 16.10 15.57
CA LEU A 159 -25.71 14.63 15.57
C LEU A 159 -25.11 14.02 16.87
N SER A 160 -24.79 14.83 17.88
CA SER A 160 -24.39 14.36 19.20
C SER A 160 -25.56 14.00 20.11
N ARG A 161 -26.76 14.53 19.84
CA ARG A 161 -27.94 14.38 20.70
C ARG A 161 -29.18 13.88 19.96
N ALA A 162 -29.10 13.75 18.64
CA ALA A 162 -30.21 13.36 17.79
C ALA A 162 -30.08 11.90 17.32
N ASP A 163 -31.22 11.30 16.98
CA ASP A 163 -31.22 10.15 16.08
C ASP A 163 -30.65 10.60 14.73
N VAL A 164 -29.52 10.00 14.34
CA VAL A 164 -28.75 10.39 13.16
C VAL A 164 -29.58 10.29 11.88
N GLY A 165 -30.37 9.21 11.74
CA GLY A 165 -31.19 8.99 10.55
C GLY A 165 -32.30 10.04 10.45
N ALA A 166 -32.96 10.33 11.57
CA ALA A 166 -34.02 11.33 11.64
C ALA A 166 -33.49 12.75 11.36
N ALA A 167 -32.37 13.14 11.97
CA ALA A 167 -31.79 14.47 11.78
C ALA A 167 -31.39 14.73 10.31
N ILE A 168 -30.77 13.75 9.65
CA ILE A 168 -30.41 13.87 8.24
C ILE A 168 -31.67 13.89 7.36
N ALA A 169 -32.68 13.04 7.65
CA ALA A 169 -33.93 13.02 6.92
C ALA A 169 -34.69 14.36 7.02
N GLU A 170 -34.67 14.99 8.20
CA GLU A 170 -35.26 16.32 8.41
C GLU A 170 -34.53 17.39 7.61
N ARG A 171 -33.19 17.40 7.61
CA ARG A 171 -32.39 18.33 6.79
C ARG A 171 -32.67 18.17 5.30
N LEU A 172 -32.77 16.93 4.81
CA LEU A 172 -33.14 16.63 3.43
C LEU A 172 -34.55 17.15 3.10
N ARG A 173 -35.51 17.01 4.03
CA ARG A 173 -36.88 17.51 3.87
C ARG A 173 -36.94 19.04 3.85
N GLU A 174 -36.29 19.71 4.78
CA GLU A 174 -36.42 21.16 4.95
C GLU A 174 -35.61 21.96 3.94
N ARG A 175 -34.35 21.58 3.72
CA ARG A 175 -33.44 22.33 2.84
C ARG A 175 -33.56 21.90 1.38
N HIS A 176 -33.74 20.61 1.13
CA HIS A 176 -33.72 20.03 -0.22
C HIS A 176 -35.10 19.58 -0.72
N GLN A 177 -36.14 19.66 0.13
CA GLN A 177 -37.51 19.23 -0.20
C GLN A 177 -37.58 17.77 -0.64
N LEU A 178 -36.70 16.93 -0.06
CA LEU A 178 -36.62 15.49 -0.32
C LEU A 178 -37.12 14.69 0.88
N SER A 179 -38.13 13.85 0.67
CA SER A 179 -38.58 12.91 1.71
C SER A 179 -37.81 11.59 1.64
N VAL A 180 -37.63 10.90 2.77
CA VAL A 180 -36.96 9.60 2.81
C VAL A 180 -38.00 8.48 2.78
N ARG A 181 -37.81 7.47 1.92
CA ARG A 181 -38.66 6.28 1.84
C ARG A 181 -37.82 5.01 1.86
N ILE A 182 -38.24 4.03 2.67
CA ILE A 182 -37.70 2.67 2.62
C ILE A 182 -38.65 1.86 1.75
N LEU A 183 -38.12 1.21 0.72
CA LEU A 183 -38.88 0.45 -0.26
C LEU A 183 -38.42 -1.01 -0.30
N PRO A 184 -39.31 -1.95 -0.65
CA PRO A 184 -38.96 -3.35 -0.85
C PRO A 184 -37.86 -3.55 -1.90
N ASP A 185 -37.05 -4.60 -1.76
CA ASP A 185 -35.92 -4.85 -2.67
C ASP A 185 -36.38 -5.07 -4.11
N GLU A 186 -37.55 -5.70 -4.31
CA GLU A 186 -38.18 -5.90 -5.61
C GLU A 186 -38.46 -4.57 -6.34
N VAL A 187 -38.85 -3.53 -5.60
CA VAL A 187 -39.09 -2.18 -6.16
C VAL A 187 -37.77 -1.46 -6.42
N MET A 188 -36.77 -1.71 -5.58
CA MET A 188 -35.44 -1.11 -5.71
C MET A 188 -34.59 -1.76 -6.81
N LEU A 189 -34.96 -2.96 -7.28
CA LEU A 189 -34.24 -3.72 -8.31
C LEU A 189 -32.75 -3.88 -7.96
N GLY A 190 -32.47 -4.26 -6.72
CA GLY A 190 -31.12 -4.41 -6.17
C GLY A 190 -30.37 -3.09 -5.90
N LYS A 191 -30.98 -1.92 -6.15
CA LYS A 191 -30.36 -0.63 -5.82
C LYS A 191 -30.41 -0.38 -4.32
N ARG A 192 -29.25 -0.07 -3.75
CA ARG A 192 -29.10 0.27 -2.32
C ARG A 192 -29.73 1.61 -1.95
N ARG A 193 -29.58 2.59 -2.84
CA ARG A 193 -30.10 3.96 -2.72
C ARG A 193 -30.48 4.47 -4.10
N ARG A 194 -31.61 5.16 -4.21
CA ARG A 194 -32.06 5.85 -5.42
C ARG A 194 -32.57 7.24 -5.07
N LEU A 195 -32.10 8.27 -5.77
CA LEU A 195 -32.68 9.60 -5.72
C LEU A 195 -33.73 9.71 -6.83
N ASP A 196 -34.98 9.94 -6.45
CA ASP A 196 -36.09 10.18 -7.35
C ASP A 196 -36.45 11.66 -7.29
N LEU A 197 -36.04 12.42 -8.32
CA LEU A 197 -36.28 13.85 -8.39
C LEU A 197 -37.73 14.19 -8.74
N HIS A 198 -38.46 13.30 -9.42
CA HIS A 198 -39.85 13.54 -9.78
C HIS A 198 -40.77 13.40 -8.56
N ALA A 199 -40.59 12.32 -7.79
CA ALA A 199 -41.30 12.12 -6.53
C ALA A 199 -40.72 12.95 -5.36
N ARG A 200 -39.52 13.54 -5.56
CA ARG A 200 -38.71 14.23 -4.53
C ARG A 200 -38.45 13.33 -3.33
N GLN A 201 -37.89 12.15 -3.61
CA GLN A 201 -37.64 11.12 -2.61
C GLN A 201 -36.20 10.61 -2.65
N VAL A 202 -35.61 10.41 -1.47
CA VAL A 202 -34.45 9.53 -1.30
C VAL A 202 -34.99 8.15 -0.90
N GLN A 203 -34.90 7.21 -1.82
CA GLN A 203 -35.40 5.85 -1.66
C GLN A 203 -34.24 4.92 -1.24
N LEU A 204 -34.48 4.11 -0.22
CA LEU A 204 -33.51 3.16 0.35
C LEU A 204 -34.08 1.75 0.29
N SER A 205 -33.23 0.75 0.02
CA SER A 205 -33.64 -0.65 0.13
C SER A 205 -33.88 -1.05 1.58
N GLU A 206 -34.95 -1.81 1.81
CA GLU A 206 -35.28 -2.38 3.13
C GLU A 206 -34.19 -3.31 3.65
N MET A 207 -33.42 -3.93 2.76
CA MET A 207 -32.30 -4.84 3.08
C MET A 207 -31.13 -4.14 3.79
N HIS A 208 -31.11 -2.80 3.81
CA HIS A 208 -30.13 -2.07 4.59
C HIS A 208 -30.41 -2.20 6.10
N SER A 209 -29.39 -2.55 6.86
CA SER A 209 -29.34 -2.30 8.29
C SER A 209 -29.45 -0.81 8.60
N VAL A 210 -29.83 -0.45 9.83
CA VAL A 210 -29.94 0.96 10.26
C VAL A 210 -28.64 1.73 10.01
N TYR A 211 -27.48 1.12 10.28
CA TYR A 211 -26.17 1.72 10.02
C TYR A 211 -25.94 2.03 8.53
N SER A 212 -26.33 1.11 7.65
CA SER A 212 -26.24 1.30 6.20
C SER A 212 -27.24 2.34 5.68
N ARG A 213 -28.43 2.46 6.29
CA ARG A 213 -29.40 3.51 5.99
C ARG A 213 -28.86 4.89 6.36
N ASN A 214 -28.36 5.06 7.58
CA ASN A 214 -27.75 6.31 8.05
C ASN A 214 -26.58 6.74 7.14
N PHE A 215 -25.71 5.80 6.77
CA PHE A 215 -24.62 6.07 5.83
C PHE A 215 -25.10 6.47 4.44
N SER A 216 -26.13 5.80 3.91
CA SER A 216 -26.70 6.14 2.60
C SER A 216 -27.31 7.54 2.57
N LEU A 217 -27.96 7.95 3.66
CA LEU A 217 -28.51 9.29 3.86
C LEU A 217 -27.40 10.33 3.99
N ALA A 218 -26.38 10.07 4.82
CA ALA A 218 -25.23 10.97 4.96
C ALA A 218 -24.50 11.17 3.62
N ALA A 219 -24.32 10.08 2.86
CA ALA A 219 -23.76 10.15 1.51
C ALA A 219 -24.63 10.99 0.56
N GLN A 220 -25.97 10.89 0.66
CA GLN A 220 -26.86 11.68 -0.19
C GLN A 220 -26.80 13.16 0.17
N LEU A 221 -26.74 13.46 1.47
CA LEU A 221 -26.60 14.82 1.96
C LEU A 221 -25.24 15.42 1.52
N ALA A 222 -24.16 14.64 1.60
CA ALA A 222 -22.84 15.07 1.13
C ALA A 222 -22.82 15.40 -0.37
N GLU A 223 -23.45 14.57 -1.21
CA GLU A 223 -23.58 14.86 -2.65
C GLU A 223 -24.31 16.17 -2.94
N LEU A 224 -25.26 16.56 -2.08
CA LEU A 224 -26.05 17.79 -2.25
C LEU A 224 -25.34 19.02 -1.68
N GLU A 225 -24.85 18.94 -0.44
CA GLU A 225 -24.30 20.10 0.28
C GLU A 225 -22.78 20.27 0.12
N LEU A 226 -22.04 19.22 -0.21
CA LEU A 226 -20.57 19.25 -0.41
C LEU A 226 -20.16 19.07 -1.88
N ARG A 227 -21.11 19.20 -2.82
CA ARG A 227 -20.92 18.96 -4.26
C ARG A 227 -19.67 19.63 -4.84
N GLN A 228 -19.45 20.90 -4.50
CA GLN A 228 -18.31 21.66 -5.01
C GLN A 228 -16.98 21.11 -4.48
N LEU A 229 -16.86 20.87 -3.17
CA LEU A 229 -15.65 20.30 -2.57
C LEU A 229 -15.35 18.90 -3.10
N LEU A 230 -16.39 18.09 -3.33
CA LEU A 230 -16.25 16.76 -3.94
C LEU A 230 -15.75 16.85 -5.39
N ALA A 231 -16.26 17.82 -6.17
CA ALA A 231 -15.83 18.05 -7.54
C ALA A 231 -14.39 18.59 -7.62
N GLU A 232 -14.02 19.51 -6.73
CA GLU A 232 -12.65 20.03 -6.59
C GLU A 232 -11.66 18.93 -6.21
N ALA A 233 -12.00 18.08 -5.23
CA ALA A 233 -11.14 16.95 -4.87
C ALA A 233 -10.98 15.94 -6.02
N ARG A 234 -12.03 15.75 -6.84
CA ARG A 234 -11.99 14.86 -8.03
C ARG A 234 -11.08 15.39 -9.14
N SER A 235 -10.82 16.70 -9.23
CA SER A 235 -10.07 17.30 -10.35
C SER A 235 -8.59 16.91 -10.41
N GLY A 236 -8.11 16.06 -9.49
CA GLY A 236 -6.78 15.47 -9.54
C GLY A 236 -6.59 14.40 -10.62
N PHE A 237 -7.66 13.92 -11.26
CA PHE A 237 -7.61 13.00 -12.40
C PHE A 237 -7.60 13.74 -13.74
N ASP A 238 -6.81 13.22 -14.69
CA ASP A 238 -6.88 13.64 -16.10
C ASP A 238 -8.25 13.31 -16.70
N ALA A 239 -8.69 14.12 -17.67
CA ALA A 239 -10.01 13.99 -18.30
C ALA A 239 -10.23 12.63 -18.98
N ASP A 240 -9.16 11.95 -19.38
CA ASP A 240 -9.21 10.68 -20.11
C ASP A 240 -9.42 9.45 -19.20
N ASP A 241 -9.18 9.55 -17.88
CA ASP A 241 -9.39 8.44 -16.92
C ASP A 241 -10.77 8.50 -16.24
N THR A 242 -11.82 8.42 -17.06
CA THR A 242 -13.21 8.60 -16.61
C THR A 242 -13.64 7.56 -15.57
N SER A 243 -13.20 6.30 -15.73
CA SER A 243 -13.58 5.20 -14.84
C SER A 243 -12.91 5.29 -13.46
N ALA A 244 -11.61 5.59 -13.39
CA ALA A 244 -10.95 5.76 -12.09
C ALA A 244 -11.47 7.01 -11.39
N ALA A 245 -11.73 8.09 -12.14
CA ALA A 245 -12.31 9.31 -11.60
C ALA A 245 -13.72 9.09 -11.02
N ASP A 246 -14.55 8.23 -11.64
CA ASP A 246 -15.88 7.87 -11.11
C ASP A 246 -15.78 6.99 -9.85
N LEU A 247 -14.85 6.03 -9.82
CA LEU A 247 -14.56 5.24 -8.62
C LEU A 247 -14.08 6.12 -7.48
N PHE A 248 -13.22 7.09 -7.77
CA PHE A 248 -12.73 8.06 -6.81
C PHE A 248 -13.83 9.01 -6.33
N ALA A 249 -14.72 9.46 -7.22
CA ALA A 249 -15.89 10.25 -6.83
C ALA A 249 -16.80 9.50 -5.85
N ARG A 250 -17.09 8.22 -6.14
CA ARG A 250 -17.83 7.33 -5.22
C ARG A 250 -17.11 7.15 -3.88
N TYR A 251 -15.78 7.07 -3.93
CA TYR A 251 -14.94 7.01 -2.73
C TYR A 251 -15.07 8.30 -1.90
N LEU A 252 -14.94 9.48 -2.50
CA LEU A 252 -15.05 10.77 -1.84
C LEU A 252 -16.42 10.99 -1.20
N VAL A 253 -17.50 10.56 -1.85
CA VAL A 253 -18.86 10.60 -1.26
C VAL A 253 -18.92 9.71 -0.02
N SER A 254 -18.35 8.50 -0.09
CA SER A 254 -18.29 7.59 1.07
C SER A 254 -17.40 8.14 2.19
N TYR A 255 -16.30 8.80 1.84
CA TYR A 255 -15.42 9.50 2.78
C TYR A 255 -16.18 10.62 3.50
N ALA A 256 -16.88 11.47 2.77
CA ALA A 256 -17.67 12.57 3.32
C ALA A 256 -18.80 12.05 4.23
N ALA A 257 -19.49 10.99 3.83
CA ALA A 257 -20.51 10.34 4.65
C ALA A 257 -19.92 9.83 5.99
N ALA A 258 -18.75 9.18 5.95
CA ALA A 258 -18.05 8.74 7.14
C ALA A 258 -17.63 9.93 8.03
N ALA A 259 -17.16 11.04 7.45
CA ALA A 259 -16.77 12.23 8.18
C ALA A 259 -17.98 12.97 8.82
N ILE A 260 -19.16 12.96 8.19
CA ILE A 260 -20.40 13.49 8.78
C ILE A 260 -20.83 12.65 9.98
N LEU A 261 -20.84 11.31 9.83
CA LEU A 261 -21.26 10.40 10.89
C LEU A 261 -20.24 10.31 12.04
N MET A 262 -18.96 10.49 11.73
CA MET A 262 -17.84 10.46 12.67
C MET A 262 -17.01 11.74 12.54
N PRO A 263 -17.50 12.89 13.04
CA PRO A 263 -16.82 14.19 12.96
C PRO A 263 -15.44 14.11 13.60
N TYR A 264 -14.42 14.64 12.93
CA TYR A 264 -13.01 14.36 13.22
C TYR A 264 -12.64 14.51 14.70
N SER A 265 -12.83 15.69 15.28
CA SER A 265 -12.37 15.99 16.63
C SER A 265 -13.16 15.20 17.68
N ARG A 266 -14.47 15.01 17.47
CA ARG A 266 -15.32 14.19 18.34
C ARG A 266 -14.91 12.71 18.26
N PHE A 267 -14.66 12.22 17.05
CA PHE A 267 -14.30 10.83 16.79
C PHE A 267 -12.91 10.51 17.33
N LEU A 268 -11.90 11.33 17.04
CA LEU A 268 -10.55 11.13 17.55
C LEU A 268 -10.48 11.22 19.08
N ARG A 269 -11.22 12.15 19.70
CA ARG A 269 -11.35 12.21 21.16
C ARG A 269 -11.96 10.93 21.72
N ALA A 270 -13.03 10.42 21.09
CA ALA A 270 -13.64 9.17 21.50
C ALA A 270 -12.66 8.00 21.37
N CYS A 271 -11.88 7.93 20.28
CA CYS A 271 -10.85 6.93 20.09
C CYS A 271 -9.81 6.96 21.23
N ARG A 272 -9.24 8.13 21.54
CA ARG A 272 -8.26 8.28 22.62
C ARG A 272 -8.84 7.89 23.99
N GLN A 273 -10.07 8.31 24.28
CA GLN A 273 -10.75 8.00 25.56
C GLN A 273 -11.04 6.51 25.76
N THR A 274 -11.23 5.75 24.68
CA THR A 274 -11.54 4.33 24.76
C THR A 274 -10.35 3.45 24.37
N ASN A 275 -9.14 3.99 24.22
CA ASN A 275 -7.99 3.25 23.68
C ASN A 275 -8.34 2.55 22.36
N TYR A 276 -8.98 3.28 21.45
CA TYR A 276 -9.41 2.77 20.14
C TYR A 276 -10.30 1.50 20.22
N ASP A 277 -11.06 1.31 21.31
CA ASP A 277 -11.90 0.11 21.46
C ASP A 277 -12.94 -0.05 20.34
N LEU A 278 -12.63 -0.96 19.42
CA LEU A 278 -13.42 -1.32 18.25
C LEU A 278 -14.78 -1.96 18.58
N ALA A 279 -15.03 -2.37 19.82
CA ALA A 279 -16.36 -2.83 20.25
C ALA A 279 -17.27 -1.67 20.68
N ILE A 280 -16.69 -0.58 21.20
CA ILE A 280 -17.42 0.59 21.72
C ILE A 280 -17.69 1.61 20.61
N LEU A 281 -16.68 1.91 19.80
CA LEU A 281 -16.74 2.97 18.79
C LEU A 281 -17.89 2.80 17.78
N PRO A 282 -18.15 1.61 17.19
CA PRO A 282 -19.24 1.45 16.23
C PRO A 282 -20.60 1.80 16.84
N ARG A 283 -20.83 1.42 18.11
CA ARG A 283 -22.07 1.70 18.84
C ARG A 283 -22.23 3.20 19.13
N ARG A 284 -21.15 3.86 19.54
CA ARG A 284 -21.14 5.29 19.90
C ARG A 284 -21.44 6.21 18.71
N PHE A 285 -21.06 5.80 17.51
CA PHE A 285 -21.28 6.57 16.28
C PHE A 285 -22.35 5.97 15.35
N SER A 286 -23.03 4.90 15.79
CA SER A 286 -24.06 4.21 15.01
C SER A 286 -23.58 3.83 13.60
N VAL A 287 -22.43 3.19 13.53
CA VAL A 287 -21.80 2.69 12.29
C VAL A 287 -21.46 1.20 12.42
N ASN A 288 -21.27 0.54 11.29
CA ASN A 288 -20.76 -0.84 11.26
C ASN A 288 -19.21 -0.88 11.28
N PHE A 289 -18.65 -2.10 11.41
CA PHE A 289 -17.20 -2.28 11.50
C PHE A 289 -16.44 -1.85 10.24
N GLU A 290 -16.98 -2.09 9.03
CA GLU A 290 -16.38 -1.64 7.76
C GLU A 290 -16.29 -0.11 7.71
N GLN A 291 -17.38 0.58 8.07
CA GLN A 291 -17.47 2.05 8.12
C GLN A 291 -16.51 2.65 9.16
N LEU A 292 -16.47 2.07 10.38
CA LEU A 292 -15.52 2.49 11.41
C LEU A 292 -14.08 2.33 10.91
N SER A 293 -13.76 1.15 10.38
CA SER A 293 -12.41 0.83 9.93
C SER A 293 -11.98 1.76 8.79
N HIS A 294 -12.90 2.13 7.89
CA HIS A 294 -12.66 3.18 6.91
C HIS A 294 -12.25 4.49 7.57
N ARG A 295 -13.02 4.99 8.53
CA ARG A 295 -12.74 6.27 9.19
C ARG A 295 -11.40 6.27 9.92
N LEU A 296 -11.02 5.17 10.57
CA LEU A 296 -9.74 5.04 11.26
C LEU A 296 -8.53 5.25 10.31
N THR A 297 -8.64 4.86 9.05
CA THR A 297 -7.58 5.08 8.04
C THR A 297 -7.44 6.53 7.56
N THR A 298 -8.26 7.46 8.07
CA THR A 298 -8.33 8.86 7.58
C THR A 298 -7.83 9.90 8.58
N LEU A 299 -7.39 9.51 9.78
CA LEU A 299 -7.10 10.44 10.89
C LEU A 299 -5.74 11.14 10.77
N GLN A 300 -5.55 11.95 9.72
CA GLN A 300 -4.26 12.59 9.39
C GLN A 300 -4.29 14.12 9.39
N ARG A 301 -5.26 14.74 10.08
CA ARG A 301 -5.31 16.20 10.27
C ARG A 301 -4.00 16.70 10.90
N VAL A 302 -3.41 17.71 10.29
CA VAL A 302 -2.18 18.34 10.79
C VAL A 302 -2.43 18.90 12.20
N GLY A 303 -1.54 18.59 13.14
CA GLY A 303 -1.65 19.00 14.54
C GLY A 303 -2.52 18.11 15.43
N ASP A 304 -3.37 17.25 14.86
CA ASP A 304 -4.23 16.33 15.63
C ASP A 304 -4.38 14.98 14.92
N ARG A 305 -3.25 14.27 14.75
CA ARG A 305 -3.23 12.97 14.09
C ARG A 305 -3.72 11.85 15.02
N GLY A 306 -4.40 10.88 14.42
CA GLY A 306 -4.70 9.60 15.04
C GLY A 306 -3.70 8.53 14.65
N LEU A 307 -3.90 7.33 15.20
CA LEU A 307 -3.09 6.16 14.89
C LEU A 307 -3.11 5.78 13.40
N PRO A 308 -1.97 5.37 12.80
CA PRO A 308 -1.83 5.17 11.37
C PRO A 308 -2.27 3.75 10.93
N PHE A 309 -3.58 3.55 10.82
CA PHE A 309 -4.16 2.29 10.38
C PHE A 309 -4.10 2.06 8.87
N PHE A 310 -3.99 0.79 8.46
CA PHE A 310 -4.40 0.32 7.13
C PHE A 310 -5.68 -0.53 7.23
N LEU A 311 -6.40 -0.63 6.11
CA LEU A 311 -7.57 -1.49 5.92
C LEU A 311 -7.41 -2.34 4.67
N ILE A 312 -7.76 -3.62 4.79
CA ILE A 312 -7.94 -4.55 3.68
C ILE A 312 -9.33 -5.17 3.79
N ARG A 313 -10.03 -5.30 2.66
CA ARG A 313 -11.23 -6.13 2.56
C ARG A 313 -10.93 -7.32 1.67
N VAL A 314 -11.12 -8.51 2.22
CA VAL A 314 -10.86 -9.78 1.54
C VAL A 314 -12.13 -10.63 1.51
N ASP A 315 -12.28 -11.47 0.50
CA ASP A 315 -13.30 -12.51 0.45
C ASP A 315 -12.78 -13.88 0.95
N ARG A 316 -13.64 -14.90 0.92
CA ARG A 316 -13.27 -16.26 1.34
C ARG A 316 -12.21 -16.92 0.45
N ALA A 317 -12.04 -16.45 -0.78
CA ALA A 317 -11.06 -16.96 -1.74
C ALA A 317 -9.70 -16.25 -1.61
N GLY A 318 -9.58 -15.27 -0.71
CA GLY A 318 -8.36 -14.48 -0.55
C GLY A 318 -8.24 -13.31 -1.53
N GLN A 319 -9.30 -12.98 -2.27
CA GLN A 319 -9.28 -11.84 -3.19
C GLN A 319 -9.42 -10.53 -2.42
N ILE A 320 -8.47 -9.63 -2.63
CA ILE A 320 -8.51 -8.28 -2.06
C ILE A 320 -9.42 -7.42 -2.93
N SER A 321 -10.56 -7.02 -2.38
CA SER A 321 -11.53 -6.15 -3.08
C SER A 321 -11.45 -4.69 -2.65
N LYS A 322 -10.71 -4.39 -1.58
CA LYS A 322 -10.41 -3.02 -1.15
C LYS A 322 -9.13 -2.98 -0.34
N GLN A 323 -8.33 -1.95 -0.57
CA GLN A 323 -7.10 -1.68 0.18
C GLN A 323 -7.00 -0.18 0.42
N LEU A 324 -6.75 0.22 1.66
CA LEU A 324 -6.47 1.60 2.06
C LEU A 324 -5.29 1.57 3.02
N LEU A 325 -4.15 2.10 2.59
CA LEU A 325 -2.96 2.10 3.43
C LEU A 325 -2.94 3.30 4.39
N GLY A 326 -3.65 4.38 4.08
CA GLY A 326 -3.60 5.61 4.88
C GLY A 326 -2.15 6.08 5.11
N ALA A 327 -1.85 6.52 6.32
CA ALA A 327 -0.49 6.88 6.72
C ALA A 327 0.31 5.73 7.36
N SER A 328 -0.18 4.48 7.28
CA SER A 328 0.47 3.32 7.92
C SER A 328 1.86 2.99 7.36
N GLY A 329 2.11 3.32 6.09
CA GLY A 329 3.32 2.89 5.36
C GLY A 329 3.37 1.37 5.15
N ALA A 330 2.23 0.70 5.17
CA ALA A 330 2.09 -0.75 5.00
C ALA A 330 2.30 -1.18 3.53
N ALA A 331 3.55 -1.22 3.07
CA ALA A 331 3.93 -1.55 1.69
C ALA A 331 3.88 -3.06 1.36
N MET A 332 3.60 -3.93 2.34
CA MET A 332 3.63 -5.40 2.16
C MET A 332 2.49 -5.97 1.30
N PHE A 333 1.51 -5.14 0.91
CA PHE A 333 0.34 -5.56 0.13
C PHE A 333 0.45 -5.26 -1.37
N GLU A 334 1.59 -4.78 -1.85
CA GLU A 334 1.82 -4.52 -3.28
C GLU A 334 1.67 -5.78 -4.14
N SER A 335 1.94 -6.96 -3.59
CA SER A 335 1.79 -8.25 -4.28
C SER A 335 0.34 -8.64 -4.61
N GLY A 336 -0.64 -8.00 -3.95
CA GLY A 336 -2.06 -8.37 -4.06
C GLY A 336 -2.40 -9.75 -3.46
N GLN A 337 -1.45 -10.41 -2.78
CA GLN A 337 -1.63 -11.73 -2.17
C GLN A 337 -1.54 -11.65 -0.65
N LEU A 338 -2.30 -12.52 0.03
CA LEU A 338 -2.26 -12.66 1.49
C LEU A 338 -1.71 -14.03 1.87
N CYS A 339 -0.98 -14.09 2.99
CA CYS A 339 -0.55 -15.36 3.55
C CYS A 339 -1.74 -16.07 4.20
N PRO A 340 -1.97 -17.36 3.92
CA PRO A 340 -3.04 -18.14 4.55
C PRO A 340 -2.87 -18.30 6.07
N LEU A 341 -1.67 -18.12 6.62
CA LEU A 341 -1.43 -18.08 8.07
C LEU A 341 -2.02 -16.82 8.74
N TRP A 342 -2.42 -15.82 7.96
CA TRP A 342 -3.02 -14.64 8.53
C TRP A 342 -4.45 -14.93 8.98
N ARG A 343 -4.72 -14.74 10.28
CA ARG A 343 -6.03 -14.93 10.92
C ARG A 343 -7.18 -14.06 10.41
N VAL A 344 -7.00 -13.30 9.32
CA VAL A 344 -8.14 -12.75 8.58
C VAL A 344 -9.05 -13.86 8.07
N PHE A 345 -8.47 -14.99 7.64
CA PHE A 345 -9.21 -16.13 7.11
C PHE A 345 -10.03 -16.88 8.16
N ASP A 346 -9.63 -16.82 9.44
CA ASP A 346 -10.40 -17.35 10.57
C ASP A 346 -11.80 -16.71 10.66
N SER A 347 -11.97 -15.49 10.11
CA SER A 347 -13.27 -14.81 10.02
C SER A 347 -14.31 -15.57 9.19
N PHE A 348 -13.87 -16.47 8.31
CA PHE A 348 -14.76 -17.30 7.47
C PHE A 348 -15.04 -18.68 8.09
N ALA A 349 -14.36 -19.05 9.18
CA ALA A 349 -14.52 -20.36 9.83
C ALA A 349 -15.78 -20.46 10.72
N GLY A 350 -16.69 -19.47 10.66
CA GLY A 350 -17.92 -19.43 11.47
C GLY A 350 -17.70 -19.00 12.93
N ILE A 351 -16.48 -18.63 13.31
CA ILE A 351 -16.17 -18.10 14.64
C ILE A 351 -16.50 -16.61 14.67
N ALA A 352 -17.58 -16.28 15.38
CA ALA A 352 -17.99 -14.89 15.58
C ALA A 352 -16.97 -14.13 16.44
N GLY A 353 -16.79 -12.85 16.12
CA GLY A 353 -15.95 -11.93 16.89
C GLY A 353 -14.77 -11.38 16.10
N MET A 354 -13.87 -10.73 16.83
CA MET A 354 -12.67 -10.11 16.29
C MET A 354 -11.48 -11.06 16.41
N HIS A 355 -10.85 -11.36 15.28
CA HIS A 355 -9.66 -12.18 15.19
C HIS A 355 -8.42 -11.30 15.29
N ARG A 356 -7.72 -11.41 16.41
CA ARG A 356 -6.55 -10.59 16.73
C ARG A 356 -5.27 -11.35 16.37
N HIS A 357 -4.34 -10.69 15.70
CA HIS A 357 -3.12 -11.34 15.24
C HIS A 357 -1.93 -10.38 15.23
N LEU A 358 -0.86 -10.76 15.93
CA LEU A 358 0.44 -10.11 15.87
C LEU A 358 1.31 -10.88 14.86
N VAL A 359 1.74 -10.20 13.80
CA VAL A 359 2.45 -10.81 12.68
C VAL A 359 3.76 -10.10 12.40
N THR A 360 4.74 -10.82 11.88
CA THR A 360 5.98 -10.26 11.35
C THR A 360 6.20 -10.79 9.94
N PHE A 361 6.66 -9.95 9.03
CA PHE A 361 6.88 -10.36 7.64
C PHE A 361 8.32 -10.85 7.48
N ALA A 362 8.49 -12.17 7.38
CA ALA A 362 9.77 -12.88 7.57
C ALA A 362 10.92 -12.48 6.61
N ASP A 363 10.63 -11.72 5.57
CA ASP A 363 11.61 -11.33 4.54
C ASP A 363 11.58 -9.81 4.23
N THR A 364 10.91 -9.01 5.06
CA THR A 364 10.77 -7.57 4.83
C THR A 364 11.28 -6.74 6.01
N LYS A 365 11.88 -5.58 5.72
CA LYS A 365 12.24 -4.57 6.74
C LYS A 365 11.00 -3.83 7.28
N GLN A 366 9.79 -4.35 7.10
CA GLN A 366 8.55 -3.67 7.48
C GLN A 366 8.16 -3.83 8.96
N GLY A 367 8.89 -4.65 9.72
CA GLY A 367 8.67 -4.86 11.15
C GLY A 367 7.41 -5.68 11.46
N SER A 368 7.00 -5.64 12.72
CA SER A 368 5.84 -6.39 13.22
C SER A 368 4.58 -5.53 13.23
N TRP A 369 3.44 -6.17 12.98
CA TRP A 369 2.14 -5.54 12.80
C TRP A 369 1.10 -6.23 13.67
N PHE A 370 0.28 -5.43 14.35
CA PHE A 370 -0.89 -5.92 15.04
C PHE A 370 -2.11 -5.72 14.15
N SER A 371 -2.92 -6.76 14.00
CA SER A 371 -4.08 -6.74 13.14
C SER A 371 -5.32 -7.32 13.82
N VAL A 372 -6.47 -6.78 13.44
CA VAL A 372 -7.79 -7.20 13.91
C VAL A 372 -8.65 -7.43 12.69
N ALA A 373 -9.22 -8.63 12.58
CA ALA A 373 -10.11 -9.01 11.50
C ALA A 373 -11.52 -9.32 11.99
N GLN A 374 -12.53 -8.95 11.21
CA GLN A 374 -13.92 -9.29 11.49
C GLN A 374 -14.68 -9.53 10.18
N SER A 375 -15.56 -10.54 10.17
CA SER A 375 -16.47 -10.78 9.06
C SER A 375 -17.55 -9.70 8.96
N VAL A 376 -17.89 -9.35 7.72
CA VAL A 376 -18.94 -8.39 7.38
C VAL A 376 -19.79 -8.95 6.25
N GLU A 377 -21.09 -8.73 6.36
CA GLU A 377 -22.07 -9.12 5.34
C GLU A 377 -22.49 -7.91 4.53
N ARG A 378 -22.61 -8.07 3.21
CA ARG A 378 -23.18 -7.09 2.30
C ARG A 378 -24.35 -7.73 1.57
N ALA A 379 -25.55 -7.27 1.87
CA ALA A 379 -26.71 -7.53 1.04
C ALA A 379 -26.52 -6.84 -0.33
N GLU A 380 -26.75 -7.60 -1.41
CA GLU A 380 -26.71 -7.11 -2.79
C GLU A 380 -27.76 -7.86 -3.62
N GLY A 381 -28.86 -7.19 -3.93
CA GLY A 381 -30.08 -7.84 -4.43
C GLY A 381 -30.56 -8.93 -3.45
N SER A 382 -30.91 -10.10 -3.99
CA SER A 382 -31.35 -11.26 -3.21
C SER A 382 -30.20 -12.05 -2.54
N GLY A 383 -28.94 -11.70 -2.80
CA GLY A 383 -27.77 -12.39 -2.27
C GLY A 383 -27.12 -11.68 -1.08
N ILE A 384 -26.45 -12.46 -0.22
CA ILE A 384 -25.59 -11.93 0.84
C ILE A 384 -24.14 -12.28 0.50
N GLY A 385 -23.33 -11.27 0.19
CA GLY A 385 -21.89 -11.39 0.06
C GLY A 385 -21.22 -11.37 1.42
N GLN A 386 -20.28 -12.29 1.65
CA GLN A 386 -19.50 -12.37 2.89
C GLN A 386 -18.05 -11.95 2.64
N PHE A 387 -17.58 -10.97 3.41
CA PHE A 387 -16.22 -10.46 3.36
C PHE A 387 -15.62 -10.43 4.76
N ALA A 388 -14.30 -10.25 4.86
CA ALA A 388 -13.62 -9.93 6.10
C ALA A 388 -12.90 -8.59 5.96
N ILE A 389 -13.04 -7.75 6.98
CA ILE A 389 -12.29 -6.50 7.11
C ILE A 389 -11.11 -6.77 8.02
N LEU A 390 -9.92 -6.50 7.52
CA LEU A 390 -8.66 -6.58 8.23
C LEU A 390 -8.14 -5.17 8.46
N LEU A 391 -8.13 -4.75 9.72
CA LEU A 391 -7.58 -3.49 10.17
C LEU A 391 -6.22 -3.76 10.81
N GLY A 392 -5.18 -3.03 10.44
CA GLY A 392 -3.85 -3.24 11.01
C GLY A 392 -3.06 -1.98 11.27
N ILE A 393 -2.10 -2.10 12.18
CA ILE A 393 -1.23 -1.02 12.65
C ILE A 393 0.15 -1.61 12.97
N LYS A 394 1.21 -0.80 12.90
CA LYS A 394 2.52 -1.24 13.39
C LYS A 394 2.44 -1.56 14.87
N SER A 395 3.12 -2.63 15.26
CA SER A 395 3.21 -3.08 16.65
C SER A 395 3.67 -1.97 17.61
N ASP A 396 4.54 -1.06 17.14
CA ASP A 396 5.01 0.12 17.88
C ASP A 396 3.90 1.03 18.41
N TYR A 397 2.71 1.01 17.79
CA TYR A 397 1.55 1.82 18.19
C TYR A 397 0.39 0.96 18.73
N ALA A 398 0.58 -0.36 18.83
CA ALA A 398 -0.49 -1.30 19.14
C ALA A 398 -0.88 -1.28 20.63
N ASP A 399 -0.01 -0.78 21.51
CA ASP A 399 -0.24 -0.64 22.94
C ASP A 399 -1.40 0.33 23.27
N GLU A 400 -1.66 1.30 22.39
CA GLU A 400 -2.80 2.21 22.49
C GLU A 400 -4.16 1.55 22.19
N LEU A 401 -4.20 0.33 21.65
CA LEU A 401 -5.45 -0.36 21.28
C LEU A 401 -5.97 -1.26 22.41
N ALA A 402 -7.26 -1.16 22.73
CA ALA A 402 -7.93 -2.05 23.67
C ALA A 402 -7.83 -3.53 23.26
N GLN A 403 -7.76 -3.80 21.95
CA GLN A 403 -7.67 -5.13 21.36
C GLN A 403 -6.32 -5.80 21.64
N SER A 404 -5.24 -5.04 21.84
CA SER A 404 -3.91 -5.60 22.10
C SER A 404 -3.72 -6.06 23.55
N ARG A 405 -4.68 -5.78 24.44
CA ARG A 405 -4.63 -6.23 25.84
C ARG A 405 -4.45 -7.74 25.91
N GLY A 406 -3.41 -8.15 26.65
CA GLY A 406 -3.01 -9.56 26.80
C GLY A 406 -2.05 -10.07 25.73
N PHE A 407 -1.61 -9.24 24.77
CA PHE A 407 -0.56 -9.60 23.81
C PHE A 407 0.81 -9.08 24.27
N MET A 408 1.84 -9.90 24.05
CA MET A 408 3.22 -9.42 24.06
C MET A 408 3.52 -8.85 22.67
N LEU A 409 3.70 -7.53 22.58
CA LEU A 409 3.85 -6.82 21.30
C LEU A 409 5.28 -6.83 20.74
N ALA A 410 6.20 -7.56 21.38
CA ALA A 410 7.57 -7.68 20.95
C ALA A 410 7.67 -8.51 19.65
N PRO A 411 8.58 -8.17 18.71
CA PRO A 411 8.72 -8.87 17.44
C PRO A 411 8.93 -10.39 17.56
N GLU A 412 9.55 -10.85 18.65
CA GLU A 412 9.83 -12.27 18.93
C GLU A 412 8.55 -13.06 19.24
N SER A 413 7.49 -12.38 19.68
CA SER A 413 6.18 -12.98 19.95
C SER A 413 5.27 -12.98 18.71
N ALA A 414 5.69 -12.33 17.62
CA ALA A 414 4.90 -12.20 16.40
C ALA A 414 5.00 -13.45 15.52
N GLU A 415 3.88 -13.88 14.94
CA GLU A 415 3.89 -15.01 14.02
C GLU A 415 4.55 -14.62 12.68
N PRO A 416 5.56 -15.36 12.20
CA PRO A 416 6.21 -15.05 10.94
C PRO A 416 5.30 -15.42 9.75
N ILE A 417 4.80 -14.43 9.03
CA ILE A 417 4.04 -14.59 7.79
C ILE A 417 4.81 -14.02 6.59
N GLY A 418 4.25 -14.13 5.39
CA GLY A 418 4.82 -13.57 4.17
C GLY A 418 3.82 -12.77 3.33
N PRO A 419 4.27 -12.08 2.28
CA PRO A 419 3.41 -11.29 1.38
C PRO A 419 2.69 -12.15 0.31
N GLY A 420 2.51 -13.45 0.56
CA GLY A 420 2.05 -14.45 -0.41
C GLY A 420 3.12 -15.48 -0.75
N CYS A 421 2.74 -16.74 -1.05
CA CYS A 421 3.70 -17.86 -1.17
C CYS A 421 4.75 -17.64 -2.28
N ARG A 422 4.33 -17.05 -3.42
CA ARG A 422 5.20 -16.72 -4.56
C ARG A 422 6.25 -15.64 -4.21
N TYR A 423 6.00 -14.83 -3.19
CA TYR A 423 6.85 -13.69 -2.79
C TYR A 423 7.47 -13.87 -1.41
N CYS A 424 7.31 -15.06 -0.80
CA CYS A 424 7.78 -15.37 0.54
C CYS A 424 8.93 -16.37 0.45
N PHE A 425 10.11 -16.01 0.97
CA PHE A 425 11.34 -16.80 0.93
C PHE A 425 11.62 -17.56 2.24
N ARG A 426 10.70 -17.50 3.22
CA ARG A 426 10.71 -18.35 4.43
C ARG A 426 10.85 -19.84 4.07
N ARG A 427 12.00 -20.45 4.37
CA ARG A 427 12.32 -21.84 3.98
C ARG A 427 11.40 -22.88 4.61
N ASN A 428 11.21 -22.84 5.94
CA ASN A 428 10.51 -23.88 6.70
C ASN A 428 9.05 -23.49 6.97
N CYS A 429 8.24 -23.28 5.93
CA CYS A 429 6.82 -22.96 6.04
C CYS A 429 5.96 -24.17 5.69
N ALA A 430 5.37 -24.82 6.70
CA ALA A 430 4.49 -25.98 6.51
C ALA A 430 3.19 -25.65 5.73
N GLN A 431 2.78 -24.38 5.72
CA GLN A 431 1.58 -23.91 5.01
C GLN A 431 1.88 -23.48 3.56
N ARG A 432 3.12 -23.68 3.07
CA ARG A 432 3.53 -23.21 1.74
C ARG A 432 2.72 -23.89 0.64
N ALA A 433 1.98 -23.08 -0.13
CA ALA A 433 1.19 -23.56 -1.27
C ALA A 433 1.96 -23.51 -2.60
N PHE A 434 2.88 -22.55 -2.75
CA PHE A 434 3.67 -22.38 -3.97
C PHE A 434 5.14 -22.12 -3.64
N PRO A 435 6.08 -22.58 -4.50
CA PRO A 435 7.48 -22.20 -4.39
C PRO A 435 7.62 -20.68 -4.62
N PRO A 436 8.61 -20.04 -3.97
CA PRO A 436 8.95 -18.64 -4.27
C PRO A 436 9.27 -18.45 -5.76
N GLN A 437 8.91 -17.30 -6.31
CA GLN A 437 9.23 -16.97 -7.68
C GLN A 437 10.75 -16.89 -7.86
N GLY A 438 11.26 -17.53 -8.92
CA GLY A 438 12.69 -17.58 -9.21
C GLY A 438 13.50 -18.52 -8.33
N SER A 439 12.88 -19.30 -7.42
CA SER A 439 13.59 -20.34 -6.67
C SER A 439 13.72 -21.62 -7.50
N THR A 440 14.91 -22.21 -7.53
CA THR A 440 15.14 -23.55 -8.05
C THR A 440 14.59 -24.58 -7.06
N ILE A 441 13.77 -25.51 -7.54
CA ILE A 441 13.28 -26.63 -6.74
C ILE A 441 14.34 -27.73 -6.81
N GLU A 442 15.07 -27.96 -5.71
CA GLU A 442 16.02 -29.07 -5.61
C GLU A 442 15.26 -30.35 -5.26
N TRP A 443 15.24 -31.30 -6.18
CA TRP A 443 14.66 -32.62 -5.93
C TRP A 443 15.77 -33.59 -5.50
N SER A 444 15.65 -34.19 -4.32
CA SER A 444 16.58 -35.21 -3.84
C SER A 444 15.87 -36.55 -3.68
N GLU A 445 16.26 -37.54 -4.48
CA GLU A 445 15.77 -38.92 -4.33
C GLU A 445 16.04 -39.46 -2.92
N GLY A 446 15.03 -40.09 -2.31
CA GLY A 446 15.13 -40.71 -0.99
C GLY A 446 14.94 -39.79 0.23
N ARG A 447 14.79 -38.46 0.04
CA ARG A 447 14.38 -37.54 1.12
C ARG A 447 13.02 -36.96 0.82
N ARG A 448 12.04 -37.28 1.67
CA ARG A 448 10.71 -36.67 1.64
C ARG A 448 10.64 -35.59 2.71
N THR A 449 10.90 -34.35 2.34
CA THR A 449 10.60 -33.19 3.20
C THR A 449 9.14 -32.78 3.03
N SER A 450 8.59 -32.08 4.02
CA SER A 450 7.21 -31.56 3.95
C SER A 450 7.04 -30.39 2.98
N ILE A 451 8.11 -30.01 2.26
CA ILE A 451 8.22 -28.92 1.31
C ILE A 451 9.04 -29.44 0.14
#